data_AF-A0A7J9WRX7-F1
#
_entry.id   AF-A0A7J9WRX7-F1
#
_cell.length_a   1.000
_cell.length_b   1.000
_cell.length_c   1.000
_cell.angle_alpha   90.00
_cell.angle_beta   90.00
_cell.angle_gamma   90.00
#
_symmetry.space_group_name_H-M   'P 1'
#
loop_
_entity.id
_entity.type
_entity.pdbx_description
1 polymer ?
#
loop_
_entity_poly.entity_id
_entity_poly.type
_entity_poly.pdbx_seq_one_letter_code
_entity_poly.pdbx_strand_id
1 'polypeptide(L)'
;VPTAVLNNWLPDVVEATPPPMHRGRSVRVRYVTQVAAGPPTFRFFTTGDLPPAYLRYLERRLREDFGFEGTPLRVAARVRTRWEERAAGSGNR
;
A
#
# COMPACT_ATOMS: atom_id res chain seq x y z
N VAL A 1 -8.68 -0.51 10.06
CA VAL A 1 -7.62 -1.53 10.19
C VAL A 1 -6.37 -0.86 10.75
N PRO A 2 -5.86 -1.33 11.91
CA PRO A 2 -4.62 -0.80 12.49
C PRO A 2 -3.44 -0.94 11.53
N THR A 3 -2.57 0.07 11.49
CA THR A 3 -1.40 0.11 10.60
C THR A 3 -0.45 -1.08 10.80
N ALA A 4 -0.29 -1.56 12.04
CA ALA A 4 0.53 -2.73 12.34
C ALA A 4 0.01 -4.00 11.64
N VAL A 5 -1.30 -4.23 11.66
CA VAL A 5 -1.94 -5.38 10.99
C VAL A 5 -1.71 -5.30 9.49
N LEU A 6 -1.89 -4.12 8.89
CA LEU A 6 -1.68 -3.91 7.46
C LEU A 6 -0.22 -4.14 7.05
N ASN A 7 0.74 -3.73 7.88
CA ASN A 7 2.17 -3.90 7.57
C ASN A 7 2.66 -5.33 7.80
N ASN A 8 1.98 -6.12 8.63
CA ASN A 8 2.26 -7.56 8.75
C ASN A 8 1.64 -8.35 7.58
N TRP A 9 0.50 -7.90 7.06
CA TRP A 9 -0.20 -8.51 5.93
C TRP A 9 0.46 -8.22 4.57
N LEU A 10 1.03 -7.03 4.41
CA LEU A 10 1.54 -6.55 3.12
C LEU A 10 2.65 -7.44 2.51
N PRO A 11 3.67 -7.91 3.26
CA PRO A 11 4.75 -8.74 2.70
C PRO A 11 4.22 -10.01 2.02
N ASP A 12 3.30 -10.72 2.68
CA ASP A 12 2.73 -11.97 2.16
C ASP A 12 1.99 -11.75 0.84
N VAL A 13 1.23 -10.65 0.75
CA VAL A 13 0.52 -10.27 -0.48
C VAL A 13 1.47 -9.87 -1.60
N VAL A 14 2.53 -9.12 -1.28
CA VAL A 14 3.54 -8.70 -2.26
C VAL A 14 4.37 -9.90 -2.74
N GLU A 15 4.66 -10.87 -1.87
CA GLU A 15 5.38 -12.09 -2.22
C GLU A 15 4.53 -13.02 -3.11
N ALA A 16 3.24 -13.17 -2.80
CA ALA A 16 2.31 -13.96 -3.60
C ALA A 16 2.13 -13.41 -5.02
N THR A 17 2.21 -12.08 -5.19
CA THR A 17 2.21 -11.45 -6.51
C THR A 17 3.14 -10.23 -6.51
N PRO A 18 4.39 -10.41 -6.97
CA PRO A 18 5.36 -9.32 -7.00
C PRO A 18 4.92 -8.17 -7.92
N PRO A 19 5.20 -6.90 -7.56
CA PRO A 19 4.94 -5.76 -8.43
C PRO A 19 5.76 -5.88 -9.73
N PRO A 20 5.16 -5.65 -10.90
CA PRO A 20 5.90 -5.59 -12.13
C PRO A 20 6.89 -4.42 -12.11
N MET A 21 7.98 -4.54 -12.88
CA MET A 21 8.89 -3.42 -13.11
C MET A 21 8.14 -2.27 -13.79
N HIS A 22 8.39 -1.05 -13.34
CA HIS A 22 7.81 0.15 -13.93
C HIS A 22 8.93 1.08 -14.37
N ARG A 23 8.90 1.52 -15.64
CA ARG A 23 9.91 2.41 -16.23
C ARG A 23 11.36 1.93 -16.02
N GLY A 24 11.59 0.63 -16.18
CA GLY A 24 12.92 0.01 -16.04
C GLY A 24 13.45 -0.11 -14.61
N ARG A 25 12.62 0.16 -13.59
CA ARG A 25 13.00 0.04 -12.18
C ARG A 25 12.10 -0.95 -11.44
N SER A 26 12.70 -1.72 -10.55
CA SER A 26 11.95 -2.54 -9.58
C SER A 26 11.23 -1.61 -8.61
N VAL A 27 9.92 -1.82 -8.45
CA VAL A 27 9.07 -1.06 -7.52
C VAL A 27 8.89 -1.89 -6.25
N ARG A 28 9.19 -1.29 -5.10
CA ARG A 28 8.98 -1.92 -3.79
C ARG A 28 7.87 -1.19 -3.06
N VAL A 29 6.92 -1.96 -2.52
CA VAL A 29 5.92 -1.45 -1.58
C VAL A 29 6.55 -1.53 -0.19
N ARG A 30 6.67 -0.39 0.50
CA ARG A 30 7.38 -0.29 1.78
C ARG A 30 6.46 -0.56 2.95
N TYR A 31 5.33 0.12 2.97
CA TYR A 31 4.34 0.03 4.01
C TYR A 31 3.00 0.59 3.50
N VAL A 32 1.95 0.32 4.24
CA VAL A 32 0.60 0.78 3.93
C VAL A 32 -0.04 1.32 5.20
N THR A 33 -0.93 2.31 5.04
CA THR A 33 -1.76 2.78 6.15
C THR A 33 -3.16 3.11 5.66
N GLN A 34 -4.13 3.01 6.57
CA GLN A 34 -5.46 3.53 6.34
C GLN A 34 -5.47 5.03 6.69
N VAL A 35 -5.76 5.88 5.71
CA VAL A 35 -5.75 7.35 5.87
C VAL A 35 -7.14 7.95 6.10
N ALA A 36 -8.21 7.19 5.82
CA ALA A 36 -9.59 7.59 6.12
C ALA A 36 -10.46 6.36 6.39
N ALA A 37 -11.48 6.54 7.23
CA ALA A 37 -12.43 5.50 7.60
C ALA A 37 -13.68 5.46 6.71
N GLY A 38 -14.18 6.62 6.25
CA GLY A 38 -15.40 6.71 5.44
C GLY A 38 -15.21 7.60 4.20
N PRO A 39 -15.07 7.05 2.98
CA PRO A 39 -14.88 5.62 2.66
C PRO A 39 -13.50 5.10 3.10
N PRO A 40 -13.34 3.77 3.34
CA PRO A 40 -12.04 3.18 3.66
C PRO A 40 -11.01 3.50 2.58
N THR A 41 -9.99 4.28 2.97
CA THR A 41 -8.96 4.76 2.05
C THR A 41 -7.60 4.29 2.52
N PHE A 42 -6.90 3.55 1.65
CA PHE A 42 -5.59 2.99 1.91
C PHE A 42 -4.55 3.68 1.04
N ARG A 43 -3.44 4.07 1.68
CA ARG A 43 -2.30 4.67 1.00
C ARG A 43 -1.09 3.76 1.12
N PHE A 44 -0.59 3.32 -0.02
CA PHE A 44 0.63 2.53 -0.15
C PHE A 44 1.81 3.46 -0.41
N PHE A 45 2.89 3.26 0.34
CA PHE A 45 4.11 4.02 0.15
C PHE A 45 5.14 3.17 -0.58
N THR A 46 5.66 3.70 -1.66
CA THR A 46 6.41 2.92 -2.66
C THR A 46 7.67 3.65 -3.10
N THR A 47 8.63 2.90 -3.66
CA THR A 47 9.85 3.46 -4.24
C THR A 47 9.68 3.97 -5.67
N GLY A 48 8.52 3.72 -6.29
CA GLY A 48 8.19 4.07 -7.67
C GLY A 48 6.71 3.86 -7.94
N ASP A 49 6.23 4.37 -9.07
CA ASP A 49 4.81 4.29 -9.42
C ASP A 49 4.36 2.84 -9.60
N LEU A 50 3.21 2.49 -9.01
CA LEU A 50 2.57 1.20 -9.22
C LEU A 50 1.60 1.28 -10.41
N PRO A 51 1.64 0.33 -11.35
CA PRO A 51 0.66 0.28 -12.42
C PRO A 51 -0.77 0.16 -11.88
N PRO A 52 -1.79 0.71 -12.57
CA PRO A 52 -3.18 0.63 -12.13
C PRO A 52 -3.68 -0.81 -11.91
N ALA A 53 -3.17 -1.77 -12.69
CA ALA A 53 -3.49 -3.19 -12.50
C ALA A 53 -3.03 -3.72 -11.14
N TYR A 54 -1.86 -3.30 -10.67
CA TYR A 54 -1.34 -3.70 -9.37
C TYR A 54 -2.09 -3.02 -8.21
N LEU A 55 -2.51 -1.76 -8.40
CA LEU A 55 -3.39 -1.10 -7.43
C LEU A 55 -4.74 -1.80 -7.29
N ARG A 56 -5.34 -2.25 -8.39
CA ARG A 56 -6.58 -3.06 -8.36
C ARG A 56 -6.37 -4.41 -7.67
N TYR A 57 -5.21 -5.04 -7.88
CA TYR A 57 -4.85 -6.26 -7.17
C TYR A 57 -4.81 -6.03 -5.65
N LEU A 58 -4.11 -4.98 -5.19
CA LEU A 58 -4.03 -4.62 -3.77
C LEU A 58 -5.40 -4.27 -3.18
N GLU A 59 -6.23 -3.55 -3.94
CA GLU A 59 -7.62 -3.24 -3.55
C GLU A 59 -8.43 -4.52 -3.36
N ARG A 60 -8.34 -5.47 -4.30
CA ARG A 60 -9.05 -6.75 -4.21
C ARG A 60 -8.58 -7.54 -2.98
N ARG A 61 -7.27 -7.63 -2.74
CA ARG A 61 -6.74 -8.33 -1.56
C ARG A 61 -7.16 -7.68 -0.26
N LEU A 62 -7.17 -6.34 -0.19
CA LEU A 62 -7.73 -5.62 0.97
C LEU A 62 -9.21 -5.97 1.19
N ARG A 63 -9.99 -6.06 0.11
CA ARG A 63 -11.42 -6.39 0.19
C ARG A 63 -11.65 -7.81 0.70
N GLU A 64 -10.92 -8.78 0.15
CA GLU A 64 -11.01 -10.20 0.49
C GLU A 64 -10.55 -10.45 1.93
N ASP A 65 -9.39 -9.93 2.34
CA ASP A 65 -8.76 -10.29 3.61
C ASP A 65 -9.31 -9.51 4.82
N PHE A 66 -9.91 -8.32 4.60
CA PHE A 66 -10.44 -7.47 5.66
C PHE A 66 -11.96 -7.24 5.60
N GLY A 67 -12.67 -7.92 4.69
CA GLY A 67 -14.14 -7.96 4.67
C GLY A 67 -14.82 -6.67 4.20
N PHE A 68 -14.26 -5.99 3.19
CA PHE A 68 -14.87 -4.77 2.63
C PHE A 68 -15.86 -5.04 1.49
N GLU A 69 -16.50 -6.20 1.45
CA GLU A 69 -17.51 -6.53 0.45
C GLU A 69 -18.66 -5.51 0.48
N GLY A 70 -19.14 -5.12 -0.70
CA GLY A 70 -20.18 -4.09 -0.84
C GLY A 70 -19.77 -2.65 -0.49
N THR A 71 -18.58 -2.41 0.07
CA THR A 71 -18.10 -1.07 0.42
C THR A 71 -17.18 -0.50 -0.67
N PRO A 72 -17.33 0.77 -1.10
CA PRO A 72 -16.38 1.41 -1.99
C PRO A 72 -15.03 1.58 -1.28
N LEU A 73 -13.98 0.92 -1.81
CA LEU A 73 -12.62 1.01 -1.30
C LEU A 73 -11.83 2.01 -2.14
N ARG A 74 -11.01 2.84 -1.50
CA ARG A 74 -10.08 3.73 -2.22
C ARG A 74 -8.65 3.32 -1.96
N VAL A 75 -7.90 3.07 -3.03
CA VAL A 75 -6.48 2.70 -2.96
C VAL A 75 -5.66 3.68 -3.78
N ALA A 76 -4.58 4.18 -3.20
CA ALA A 76 -3.62 5.02 -3.91
C ALA A 76 -2.19 4.71 -3.49
N ALA A 77 -1.26 4.79 -4.44
CA ALA A 77 0.17 4.77 -4.15
C ALA A 77 0.72 6.21 -4.07
N ARG A 78 1.65 6.43 -3.15
CA ARG A 78 2.50 7.62 -3.12
C ARG A 78 3.96 7.16 -3.21
N VAL A 79 4.67 7.70 -4.18
CA VAL A 79 6.12 7.59 -4.24
C VAL A 79 6.70 8.53 -3.18
N ARG A 80 7.44 7.99 -2.22
CA ARG A 80 8.20 8.86 -1.31
C ARG A 80 9.54 9.17 -1.93
N THR A 81 9.92 10.44 -1.91
CA THR A 81 11.30 10.79 -2.23
C THR A 81 12.20 10.43 -1.06
N ARG A 82 13.46 10.09 -1.35
CA ARG A 82 14.48 9.69 -0.36
C ARG A 82 14.65 10.69 0.79
N TRP A 83 14.30 11.96 0.56
CA TRP A 83 14.33 13.04 1.55
C TRP A 83 13.18 12.94 2.58
N GLU A 84 11.99 12.52 2.15
CA GLU A 84 10.81 12.35 3.02
C GLU A 84 10.92 11.11 3.93
N GLU A 85 11.66 10.08 3.50
CA GLU A 85 11.91 8.87 4.31
C GLU A 85 12.70 9.19 5.59
N ARG A 86 13.69 10.09 5.51
CA ARG A 86 14.51 10.51 6.66
C ARG A 86 13.71 11.29 7.71
N ALA A 87 12.71 12.06 7.28
CA ALA A 87 11.86 12.84 8.19
C ALA A 87 10.82 11.97 8.94
N ALA A 88 10.34 10.89 8.33
CA ALA A 88 9.29 10.06 8.92
C ALA A 88 9.78 9.05 9.96
N GLY A 89 11.08 8.71 9.98
CA GLY A 89 11.68 7.83 10.99
C GLY A 89 11.76 8.44 12.39
N SER A 90 11.44 9.73 12.56
CA SER A 90 11.54 10.44 13.84
C SER A 90 10.27 10.40 14.71
N GLY A 91 9.16 9.81 14.22
CA GLY A 91 7.83 9.98 14.83
C GLY A 91 7.26 8.78 15.59
N ASN A 92 8.01 7.70 15.81
CA ASN A 92 7.54 6.56 16.59
C ASN A 92 8.53 6.25 17.72
N ARG A 93 8.43 7.03 18.79
CA ARG A 93 9.01 6.75 20.10
C ARG A 93 7.98 7.09 21.16
#